data_AF-A0A534PI37-F1
#
_entry.id   AF-A0A534PI37-F1
#
_cell.length_a   1.000
_cell.length_b   1.000
_cell.length_c   1.000
_cell.angle_alpha   90.00
_cell.angle_beta   90.00
_cell.angle_gamma   90.00
#
_symmetry.space_group_name_H-M   'P 1'
#
loop_
_entity.id
_entity.type
_entity.pdbx_description
1 polymer ?
#
loop_
_entity_poly.entity_id
_entity_poly.type
_entity_poly.pdbx_seq_one_letter_code
_entity_poly.pdbx_strand_id
1 'polypeptide(L)'
;PIFPRVRAFPGGGAPKPPQLHYDLKREVGGIGIVSGYGLTDCPIIAMNCIRHPDEKLAHTEGRRSPPEAEIRVVRLDGGLAAPGEEGELWVRGPQLCRGYLDARLDAAAFDEDGFFRTGDLGRLDADGYLVITGRTKDVIIRKGENISAKEVEDLLYSHPQIADVAVIGLPDPALGERCCAVVACRGEPLAFAEMAAFLARAGLARQKIPEQLEIVAEVPRNAAGKIQKQLLREQFSPGLRAR
;
A
#
# COMPACT_ATOMS: atom_id res chain seq x y z
N PRO A 1 12.71 -25.21 5.30
CA PRO A 1 11.52 -24.90 4.47
C PRO A 1 10.45 -25.99 4.54
N ILE A 2 9.21 -25.60 4.85
CA ILE A 2 8.06 -26.51 5.01
C ILE A 2 7.66 -27.16 3.67
N PHE A 3 7.90 -26.50 2.53
CA PHE A 3 7.61 -27.02 1.19
C PHE A 3 8.86 -27.03 0.28
N PRO A 4 9.71 -28.07 0.31
CA PRO A 4 11.04 -28.04 -0.32
C PRO A 4 11.05 -28.00 -1.85
N ARG A 5 9.90 -28.24 -2.50
CA ARG A 5 9.77 -28.19 -3.98
C ARG A 5 9.16 -26.88 -4.49
N VAL A 6 8.71 -25.99 -3.60
CA VAL A 6 8.15 -24.71 -4.02
C VAL A 6 9.25 -23.84 -4.63
N ARG A 7 8.96 -23.19 -5.75
CA ARG A 7 9.94 -22.36 -6.48
C ARG A 7 9.74 -20.88 -6.23
N ALA A 8 8.49 -20.42 -6.28
CA ALA A 8 8.11 -19.02 -6.12
C ALA A 8 6.65 -18.95 -5.69
N PHE A 9 6.25 -17.81 -5.12
CA PHE A 9 4.87 -17.51 -4.75
C PHE A 9 4.37 -16.33 -5.57
N PRO A 10 3.50 -16.53 -6.58
CA PRO A 10 2.92 -15.41 -7.29
C PRO A 10 2.08 -14.56 -6.34
N GLY A 11 2.27 -13.24 -6.38
CA GLY A 11 1.56 -12.29 -5.54
C GLY A 11 0.91 -11.18 -6.36
N GLY A 12 -0.15 -10.58 -5.84
CA GLY A 12 -0.82 -9.44 -6.46
C GLY A 12 -2.11 -9.08 -5.76
N GLY A 13 -2.78 -8.04 -6.26
CA GLY A 13 -4.11 -7.62 -5.79
C GLY A 13 -4.13 -6.81 -4.49
N ALA A 14 -3.08 -6.89 -3.66
CA ALA A 14 -2.86 -6.03 -2.51
C ALA A 14 -1.36 -5.76 -2.32
N PRO A 15 -0.98 -4.60 -1.75
CA PRO A 15 0.41 -4.35 -1.36
C PRO A 15 0.91 -5.42 -0.39
N LYS A 16 2.16 -5.84 -0.55
CA LYS A 16 2.85 -6.69 0.44
C LYS A 16 3.81 -5.85 1.29
N PRO A 17 3.86 -6.07 2.62
CA PRO A 17 4.99 -5.62 3.42
C PRO A 17 6.26 -6.34 2.94
N PRO A 18 7.40 -5.66 2.74
CA PRO A 18 8.62 -6.32 2.28
C PRO A 18 9.08 -7.46 3.20
N GLN A 19 8.84 -7.33 4.51
CA GLN A 19 9.20 -8.36 5.49
C GLN A 19 8.51 -9.71 5.22
N LEU A 20 7.27 -9.69 4.70
CA LEU A 20 6.53 -10.90 4.35
C LEU A 20 7.24 -11.74 3.28
N HIS A 21 7.94 -11.10 2.34
CA HIS A 21 8.75 -11.80 1.34
C HIS A 21 9.87 -12.62 1.99
N TYR A 22 10.61 -12.00 2.91
CA TYR A 22 11.73 -12.63 3.60
C TYR A 22 11.27 -13.74 4.56
N ASP A 23 10.15 -13.51 5.26
CA ASP A 23 9.57 -14.52 6.16
C ASP A 23 9.10 -15.75 5.37
N LEU A 24 8.40 -15.55 4.26
CA LEU A 24 7.92 -16.64 3.40
C LEU A 24 9.10 -17.45 2.82
N LYS A 25 10.14 -16.77 2.36
CA LYS A 25 11.35 -17.42 1.85
C LYS A 25 12.05 -18.25 2.93
N ARG A 26 12.17 -17.73 4.16
CA ARG A 26 12.80 -18.40 5.31
C ARG A 26 12.02 -19.65 5.73
N GLU A 27 10.71 -19.51 5.90
CA GLU A 27 9.86 -20.53 6.52
C GLU A 27 9.41 -21.58 5.50
N VAL A 28 9.03 -21.14 4.31
CA VAL A 28 8.34 -21.99 3.32
C VAL A 28 9.30 -22.48 2.24
N GLY A 29 10.23 -21.65 1.79
CA GLY A 29 11.26 -21.98 0.78
C GLY A 29 11.09 -21.21 -0.54
N GLY A 30 11.78 -21.65 -1.60
CA GLY A 30 11.76 -20.98 -2.90
C GLY A 30 12.46 -19.61 -2.89
N ILE A 31 12.09 -18.75 -3.83
CA ILE A 31 12.65 -17.39 -3.96
C ILE A 31 11.81 -16.30 -3.27
N GLY A 32 10.78 -16.69 -2.52
CA GLY A 32 9.80 -15.77 -1.94
C GLY A 32 8.72 -15.34 -2.94
N ILE A 33 8.19 -14.13 -2.73
CA ILE A 33 7.05 -13.58 -3.47
C ILE A 33 7.53 -12.96 -4.78
N VAL A 34 6.85 -13.32 -5.87
CA VAL A 34 7.00 -12.69 -7.19
C VAL A 34 5.70 -11.95 -7.48
N SER A 35 5.67 -10.66 -7.15
CA SER A 35 4.45 -9.86 -7.24
C SER A 35 4.35 -9.04 -8.51
N GLY A 36 3.12 -8.75 -8.91
CA GLY A 36 2.82 -7.80 -9.98
C GLY A 36 1.72 -6.82 -9.57
N TYR A 37 1.69 -5.70 -10.26
CA TYR A 37 0.71 -4.64 -10.09
C TYR A 37 -0.26 -4.59 -11.28
N GLY A 38 -1.52 -4.38 -10.95
CA GLY A 38 -2.65 -4.59 -11.83
C GLY A 38 -3.98 -4.22 -11.20
N LEU A 39 -4.96 -3.91 -12.03
CA LEU A 39 -6.34 -3.61 -11.64
C LEU A 39 -7.30 -4.14 -12.70
N THR A 40 -8.58 -4.28 -12.36
CA THR A 40 -9.59 -4.79 -13.31
C THR A 40 -9.61 -3.99 -14.61
N ASP A 41 -9.46 -2.67 -14.52
CA ASP A 41 -9.47 -1.74 -15.64
C ASP A 41 -8.21 -1.85 -16.51
N CYS A 42 -7.08 -2.28 -15.93
CA CYS A 42 -5.80 -2.47 -16.61
C CYS A 42 -5.04 -3.64 -15.95
N PRO A 43 -5.25 -4.89 -16.43
CA PRO A 43 -4.97 -6.11 -15.67
C PRO A 43 -3.58 -6.28 -15.09
N ILE A 44 -2.52 -6.18 -15.90
CA ILE A 44 -1.14 -6.22 -15.43
C ILE A 44 -0.44 -5.04 -16.08
N ILE A 45 0.23 -4.23 -15.26
CA ILE A 45 0.96 -3.02 -15.69
C ILE A 45 2.43 -3.15 -15.33
N ALA A 46 2.74 -3.79 -14.21
CA ALA A 46 4.09 -4.12 -13.81
C ALA A 46 4.13 -5.54 -13.23
N MET A 47 5.24 -6.24 -13.44
CA MET A 47 5.40 -7.61 -12.96
C MET A 47 6.85 -7.91 -12.60
N ASN A 48 7.07 -8.51 -11.44
CA ASN A 48 8.37 -9.09 -11.11
C ASN A 48 8.60 -10.38 -11.90
N CYS A 49 9.86 -10.64 -12.25
CA CYS A 49 10.25 -11.95 -12.78
C CYS A 49 11.14 -12.67 -11.77
N ILE A 50 11.17 -14.00 -11.85
CA ILE A 50 11.97 -14.88 -10.97
C ILE A 50 13.48 -14.61 -11.01
N ARG A 51 13.94 -13.78 -11.96
CA ARG A 51 15.35 -13.42 -12.14
C ARG A 51 15.69 -12.05 -11.56
N HIS A 52 14.71 -11.30 -11.05
CA HIS A 52 14.97 -10.02 -10.41
C HIS A 52 15.76 -10.21 -9.11
N PRO A 53 16.58 -9.21 -8.70
CA PRO A 53 17.25 -9.24 -7.41
C PRO A 53 16.27 -9.42 -6.26
N ASP A 54 16.68 -10.12 -5.20
CA ASP A 54 15.83 -10.43 -4.04
C ASP A 54 15.23 -9.17 -3.39
N GLU A 55 16.02 -8.10 -3.30
CA GLU A 55 15.58 -6.79 -2.83
C GLU A 55 14.44 -6.24 -3.70
N LYS A 56 14.54 -6.35 -5.03
CA LYS A 56 13.48 -5.88 -5.93
C LYS A 56 12.21 -6.72 -5.81
N LEU A 57 12.34 -8.03 -5.61
CA LEU A 57 11.20 -8.91 -5.32
C LEU A 57 10.49 -8.49 -4.03
N ALA A 58 11.24 -8.15 -2.98
CA ALA A 58 10.69 -7.74 -1.70
C ALA A 58 10.02 -6.35 -1.74
N HIS A 59 10.65 -5.38 -2.41
CA HIS A 59 10.29 -3.96 -2.28
C HIS A 59 9.54 -3.35 -3.47
N THR A 60 9.36 -4.08 -4.57
CA THR A 60 8.74 -3.55 -5.79
C THR A 60 7.69 -4.51 -6.35
N GLU A 61 6.88 -4.02 -7.29
CA GLU A 61 5.94 -4.80 -8.11
C GLU A 61 6.52 -5.14 -9.49
N GLY A 62 7.83 -4.98 -9.64
CA GLY A 62 8.57 -5.28 -10.85
C GLY A 62 8.58 -4.13 -11.85
N ARG A 63 8.90 -4.46 -13.10
CA ARG A 63 8.98 -3.49 -14.19
C ARG A 63 7.73 -3.57 -15.04
N ARG A 64 7.52 -2.53 -15.86
CA ARG A 64 6.39 -2.46 -16.79
C ARG A 64 6.22 -3.77 -17.59
N SER A 65 4.99 -4.25 -17.66
CA SER A 65 4.59 -5.47 -18.35
C SER A 65 3.12 -5.36 -18.77
N PRO A 66 2.77 -5.50 -20.05
CA PRO A 66 3.67 -5.74 -21.18
C PRO A 66 4.56 -4.51 -21.49
N PRO A 67 5.61 -4.64 -22.33
CA PRO A 67 6.54 -3.55 -22.62
C PRO A 67 5.90 -2.26 -23.16
N GLU A 68 4.75 -2.39 -23.80
CA GLU A 68 3.89 -1.32 -24.34
C GLU A 68 3.08 -0.60 -23.27
N ALA A 69 3.05 -1.11 -22.04
CA ALA A 69 2.41 -0.42 -20.92
C ALA A 69 3.20 0.85 -20.57
N GLU A 70 2.48 1.96 -20.43
CA GLU A 70 2.99 3.26 -20.04
C GLU A 70 2.54 3.58 -18.62
N ILE A 71 3.46 4.12 -17.83
CA ILE A 71 3.20 4.57 -16.46
C ILE A 71 3.68 6.01 -16.38
N ARG A 72 2.76 6.92 -16.09
CA ARG A 72 3.01 8.33 -15.79
C ARG A 72 2.79 8.53 -14.30
N VAL A 73 3.75 9.16 -13.62
CA VAL A 73 3.63 9.49 -12.19
C VAL A 73 3.29 10.97 -12.09
N VAL A 74 2.09 11.27 -11.58
CA VAL A 74 1.54 12.62 -11.50
C VAL A 74 1.42 13.04 -10.04
N ARG A 75 2.11 14.10 -9.65
CA ARG A 75 2.04 14.67 -8.31
C ARG A 75 0.62 15.15 -8.00
N LEU A 76 0.27 15.23 -6.72
CA LEU A 76 -1.07 15.66 -6.29
C LEU A 76 -1.42 17.10 -6.69
N ASP A 77 -0.42 17.93 -7.02
CA ASP A 77 -0.60 19.28 -7.57
C ASP A 77 -0.86 19.29 -9.09
N GLY A 78 -0.91 18.12 -9.73
CA GLY A 78 -1.14 17.95 -11.17
C GLY A 78 0.12 17.96 -12.03
N GLY A 79 1.30 18.22 -11.46
CA GLY A 79 2.56 18.20 -12.21
C GLY A 79 3.11 16.78 -12.41
N LEU A 80 3.97 16.57 -13.41
CA LEU A 80 4.73 15.33 -13.51
C LEU A 80 5.72 15.21 -12.35
N ALA A 81 5.88 14.01 -11.82
CA ALA A 81 6.88 13.70 -10.79
C ALA A 81 8.27 13.50 -11.42
N ALA A 82 9.31 13.91 -10.70
CA ALA A 82 10.69 13.57 -11.06
C ALA A 82 10.97 12.06 -10.85
N PRO A 83 12.04 11.50 -11.45
CA PRO A 83 12.43 10.11 -11.18
C PRO A 83 12.60 9.85 -9.68
N GLY A 84 11.97 8.79 -9.16
CA GLY A 84 11.98 8.43 -7.73
C GLY A 84 11.04 9.25 -6.84
N GLU A 85 10.38 10.28 -7.38
CA GLU A 85 9.38 11.06 -6.66
C GLU A 85 8.02 10.33 -6.71
N GLU A 86 7.25 10.47 -5.63
CA GLU A 86 5.93 9.87 -5.50
C GLU A 86 4.86 10.71 -6.21
N GLY A 87 3.90 10.02 -6.82
CA GLY A 87 2.66 10.61 -7.33
C GLY A 87 1.60 9.54 -7.61
N GLU A 88 0.44 9.98 -8.07
CA GLU A 88 -0.59 9.11 -8.61
C GLU A 88 -0.10 8.42 -9.89
N LEU A 89 -0.32 7.11 -9.96
CA LEU A 89 0.00 6.31 -11.12
C LEU A 89 -1.12 6.46 -12.15
N TRP A 90 -0.78 7.05 -13.28
CA TRP A 90 -1.63 7.12 -14.45
C TRP A 90 -1.11 6.12 -15.48
N VAL A 91 -1.97 5.24 -15.98
CA VAL A 91 -1.54 4.07 -16.76
C VAL A 91 -2.22 4.01 -18.11
N ARG A 92 -1.49 3.54 -19.13
CA ARG A 92 -2.02 3.26 -20.46
C ARG A 92 -1.38 2.00 -21.00
N GLY A 93 -2.09 1.27 -21.86
CA GLY A 93 -1.53 0.07 -22.50
C GLY A 93 -2.57 -0.69 -23.31
N PRO A 94 -2.14 -1.71 -24.08
CA PRO A 94 -3.03 -2.51 -24.91
C PRO A 94 -4.11 -3.26 -24.12
N GLN A 95 -3.90 -3.49 -22.82
CA GLN A 95 -4.80 -4.17 -21.91
C GLN A 95 -5.79 -3.25 -21.18
N LEU A 96 -5.69 -1.93 -21.36
CA LEU A 96 -6.57 -0.96 -20.72
C LEU A 96 -8.00 -1.10 -21.26
N CYS A 97 -8.99 -1.05 -20.35
CA CYS A 97 -10.39 -1.05 -20.71
C CYS A 97 -10.73 0.17 -21.59
N ARG A 98 -11.80 0.07 -22.39
CA ARG A 98 -12.22 1.17 -23.27
C ARG A 98 -13.02 2.26 -22.56
N GLY A 99 -13.37 2.05 -21.29
CA GLY A 99 -14.32 2.86 -20.53
C GLY A 99 -15.17 2.00 -19.62
N TYR A 100 -15.86 2.66 -18.70
CA TYR A 100 -16.82 2.06 -17.80
C TYR A 100 -18.14 1.74 -18.51
N LEU A 101 -18.91 0.83 -17.91
CA LEU A 101 -20.28 0.58 -18.34
C LEU A 101 -21.15 1.84 -18.18
N ASP A 102 -20.93 2.60 -17.10
CA ASP A 102 -21.49 3.93 -16.92
C ASP A 102 -20.49 4.98 -17.43
N ALA A 103 -20.66 5.38 -18.70
CA ALA A 103 -19.76 6.29 -19.40
C ALA A 103 -19.63 7.68 -18.73
N ARG A 104 -20.52 8.04 -17.79
CA ARG A 104 -20.40 9.28 -17.01
C ARG A 104 -19.17 9.28 -16.10
N LEU A 105 -18.64 8.10 -15.77
CA LEU A 105 -17.44 7.93 -14.94
C LEU A 105 -16.15 8.15 -15.73
N ASP A 106 -16.17 7.99 -17.05
CA ASP A 106 -14.97 8.01 -17.90
C ASP A 106 -14.26 9.37 -17.86
N ALA A 107 -15.01 10.47 -17.82
CA ALA A 107 -14.44 11.83 -17.79
C ALA A 107 -13.57 12.10 -16.56
N ALA A 108 -13.82 11.41 -15.44
CA ALA A 108 -13.00 11.51 -14.23
C ALA A 108 -11.86 10.47 -14.21
N ALA A 109 -12.04 9.36 -14.93
CA ALA A 109 -11.14 8.21 -14.90
C ALA A 109 -10.04 8.29 -15.95
N PHE A 110 -10.28 8.96 -17.08
CA PHE A 110 -9.31 9.11 -18.16
C PHE A 110 -8.92 10.58 -18.33
N ASP A 111 -7.65 10.83 -18.64
CA ASP A 111 -7.20 12.14 -19.10
C ASP A 111 -7.38 12.31 -20.62
N GLU A 112 -7.05 13.50 -21.14
CA GLU A 112 -7.15 13.82 -22.57
C GLU A 112 -6.20 12.99 -23.45
N ASP A 113 -5.12 12.44 -22.87
CA ASP A 113 -4.15 11.57 -23.53
C ASP A 113 -4.55 10.08 -23.50
N GLY A 114 -5.69 9.75 -22.86
CA GLY A 114 -6.17 8.38 -22.70
C GLY A 114 -5.45 7.57 -21.62
N PHE A 115 -4.77 8.24 -20.67
CA PHE A 115 -4.27 7.59 -19.46
C PHE A 115 -5.39 7.42 -18.45
N PHE A 116 -5.43 6.24 -17.85
CA PHE A 116 -6.34 5.90 -16.77
C PHE A 116 -5.75 6.30 -15.40
N ARG A 117 -6.51 7.04 -14.61
CA ARG A 117 -6.17 7.48 -13.25
C ARG A 117 -6.49 6.37 -12.26
N THR A 118 -5.45 5.71 -11.75
CA THR A 118 -5.64 4.51 -10.91
C THR A 118 -6.12 4.81 -9.49
N GLY A 119 -5.93 6.04 -9.01
CA GLY A 119 -6.05 6.38 -7.59
C GLY A 119 -5.02 5.68 -6.69
N ASP A 120 -4.01 5.02 -7.26
CA ASP A 120 -2.91 4.41 -6.52
C ASP A 120 -1.68 5.33 -6.57
N LEU A 121 -0.99 5.42 -5.44
CA LEU A 121 0.24 6.20 -5.31
C LEU A 121 1.45 5.28 -5.50
N GLY A 122 2.46 5.80 -6.17
CA GLY A 122 3.71 5.09 -6.34
C GLY A 122 4.80 5.94 -6.94
N ARG A 123 5.93 5.28 -7.18
CA ARG A 123 7.09 5.86 -7.85
C ARG A 123 7.81 4.80 -8.68
N LEU A 124 8.54 5.27 -9.68
CA LEU A 124 9.51 4.45 -10.40
C LEU A 124 10.91 4.76 -9.90
N ASP A 125 11.69 3.73 -9.61
CA ASP A 125 13.12 3.92 -9.37
C ASP A 125 13.90 4.13 -10.68
N ALA A 126 15.20 4.40 -10.58
CA ALA A 126 16.07 4.65 -11.72
C ALA A 126 16.17 3.47 -12.71
N ASP A 127 15.87 2.25 -12.25
CA ASP A 127 15.89 1.02 -13.05
C ASP A 127 14.50 0.69 -13.63
N GLY A 128 13.50 1.54 -13.39
CA GLY A 128 12.12 1.38 -13.86
C GLY A 128 11.31 0.34 -13.08
N TYR A 129 11.71 0.00 -11.84
CA TYR A 129 10.85 -0.79 -10.96
C TYR A 129 9.79 0.07 -10.31
N LEU A 130 8.57 -0.43 -10.30
CA LEU A 130 7.42 0.21 -9.69
C LEU A 130 7.33 -0.12 -8.21
N VAL A 131 7.27 0.92 -7.38
CA VAL A 131 6.95 0.83 -5.96
C VAL A 131 5.57 1.43 -5.74
N ILE A 132 4.65 0.63 -5.21
CA ILE A 132 3.33 1.11 -4.76
C ILE A 132 3.49 1.62 -3.34
N THR A 133 3.15 2.88 -3.12
CA THR A 133 3.34 3.58 -1.84
C THR A 133 2.03 3.94 -1.15
N GLY A 134 0.88 3.70 -1.78
CA GLY A 134 -0.42 3.86 -1.12
C GLY A 134 -1.56 4.02 -2.11
N ARG A 135 -2.66 4.59 -1.62
CA ARG A 135 -3.80 5.02 -2.44
C ARG A 135 -4.13 6.47 -2.10
N THR A 136 -4.57 7.24 -3.09
CA THR A 136 -4.94 8.65 -2.90
C THR A 136 -5.99 8.81 -1.80
N LYS A 137 -7.00 7.94 -1.78
CA LYS A 137 -8.06 7.90 -0.75
C LYS A 137 -7.61 7.43 0.64
N ASP A 138 -6.41 6.88 0.76
CA ASP A 138 -5.85 6.37 2.02
C ASP A 138 -4.70 7.26 2.53
N VAL A 139 -4.39 8.37 1.85
CA VAL A 139 -3.52 9.43 2.38
C VAL A 139 -4.24 10.09 3.54
N ILE A 140 -3.55 10.21 4.67
CA ILE A 140 -4.05 10.89 5.85
C ILE A 140 -3.58 12.34 5.79
N ILE A 141 -4.51 13.29 5.77
CA ILE A 141 -4.21 14.73 5.65
C ILE A 141 -4.29 15.36 7.04
N ARG A 142 -3.13 15.47 7.68
CA ARG A 142 -3.00 15.89 9.07
C ARG A 142 -2.30 17.23 9.14
N LYS A 143 -3.04 18.30 9.48
CA LYS A 143 -2.56 19.70 9.45
C LYS A 143 -1.97 20.12 8.09
N GLY A 144 -2.53 19.61 7.00
CA GLY A 144 -2.04 19.86 5.63
C GLY A 144 -0.79 19.07 5.24
N GLU A 145 -0.33 18.16 6.11
CA GLU A 145 0.75 17.21 5.79
C GLU A 145 0.16 15.87 5.36
N ASN A 146 0.70 15.30 4.29
CA ASN A 146 0.31 14.00 3.78
C ASN A 146 1.09 12.89 4.48
N ILE A 147 0.37 11.99 5.15
CA ILE A 147 0.93 10.78 5.76
C ILE A 147 0.51 9.58 4.92
N SER A 148 1.48 8.84 4.39
CA SER A 148 1.21 7.56 3.73
C SER A 148 0.90 6.50 4.78
N ALA A 149 -0.33 5.98 4.77
CA ALA A 149 -0.71 4.88 5.65
C ALA A 149 0.18 3.64 5.41
N LYS A 150 0.54 3.35 4.15
CA LYS A 150 1.36 2.18 3.80
C LYS A 150 2.78 2.27 4.34
N GLU A 151 3.40 3.45 4.32
CA GLU A 151 4.75 3.66 4.88
C GLU A 151 4.76 3.28 6.37
N VAL A 152 3.75 3.73 7.12
CA VAL A 152 3.61 3.42 8.54
C VAL A 152 3.27 1.94 8.77
N GLU A 153 2.38 1.37 7.97
CA GLU A 153 2.02 -0.06 8.01
C GLU A 153 3.24 -0.97 7.79
N ASP A 154 4.04 -0.70 6.75
CA ASP A 154 5.21 -1.51 6.40
C ASP A 154 6.24 -1.51 7.54
N LEU A 155 6.45 -0.36 8.19
CA LEU A 155 7.31 -0.26 9.36
C LEU A 155 6.74 -1.04 10.54
N LEU A 156 5.48 -0.80 10.91
CA LEU A 156 4.84 -1.49 12.04
C LEU A 156 4.76 -3.01 11.84
N TYR A 157 4.57 -3.49 10.61
CA TYR A 157 4.54 -4.92 10.31
C TYR A 157 5.86 -5.63 10.67
N SER A 158 6.98 -4.90 10.66
CA SER A 158 8.29 -5.44 11.09
C SER A 158 8.48 -5.51 12.61
N HIS A 159 7.53 -5.00 13.40
CA HIS A 159 7.59 -5.04 14.86
C HIS A 159 7.34 -6.48 15.39
N PRO A 160 8.19 -7.03 16.28
CA PRO A 160 8.09 -8.42 16.72
C PRO A 160 6.76 -8.83 17.37
N GLN A 161 6.10 -7.90 18.08
CA GLN A 161 4.79 -8.15 18.70
C GLN A 161 3.60 -8.04 17.74
N ILE A 162 3.78 -7.46 16.55
CA ILE A 162 2.68 -7.18 15.62
C ILE A 162 2.46 -8.40 14.71
N ALA A 163 1.22 -8.88 14.70
CA ALA A 163 0.75 -9.95 13.82
C ALA A 163 0.23 -9.38 12.49
N ASP A 164 -0.55 -8.31 12.57
CA ASP A 164 -1.15 -7.62 11.44
C ASP A 164 -1.43 -6.15 11.80
N VAL A 165 -1.49 -5.27 10.81
CA VAL A 165 -1.64 -3.83 11.02
C VAL A 165 -2.41 -3.16 9.89
N ALA A 166 -3.20 -2.16 10.26
CA ALA A 166 -3.80 -1.19 9.35
C ALA A 166 -3.65 0.22 9.92
N VAL A 167 -3.34 1.19 9.06
CA VAL A 167 -3.25 2.61 9.41
C VAL A 167 -4.35 3.36 8.69
N ILE A 168 -5.10 4.15 9.46
CA ILE A 168 -6.28 4.90 9.00
C ILE A 168 -6.23 6.35 9.49
N GLY A 169 -6.75 7.25 8.67
CA GLY A 169 -7.09 8.61 9.08
C GLY A 169 -8.45 8.60 9.78
N LEU A 170 -8.53 9.27 10.92
CA LEU A 170 -9.78 9.49 11.65
C LEU A 170 -10.07 11.00 11.70
N PRO A 171 -11.35 11.42 11.56
CA PRO A 171 -11.71 12.83 11.67
C PRO A 171 -11.25 13.44 13.00
N ASP A 172 -10.64 14.61 12.94
CA ASP A 172 -10.16 15.34 14.10
C ASP A 172 -10.42 16.85 13.95
N PRO A 173 -11.16 17.49 14.87
CA PRO A 173 -11.49 18.92 14.75
C PRO A 173 -10.28 19.86 14.71
N ALA A 174 -9.16 19.48 15.33
CA ALA A 174 -7.97 20.33 15.42
C ALA A 174 -6.93 20.01 14.34
N LEU A 175 -6.89 18.77 13.88
CA LEU A 175 -5.89 18.28 12.93
C LEU A 175 -6.43 18.12 11.50
N GLY A 176 -7.75 18.19 11.31
CA GLY A 176 -8.44 17.72 10.10
C GLY A 176 -8.61 16.20 10.17
N GLU A 177 -7.49 15.49 10.10
CA GLU A 177 -7.40 14.07 10.40
C GLU A 177 -6.29 13.79 11.41
N ARG A 178 -6.48 12.77 12.25
CA ARG A 178 -5.43 12.16 13.07
C ARG A 178 -5.07 10.78 12.55
N CYS A 179 -3.81 10.40 12.69
CA CYS A 179 -3.32 9.10 12.25
C CYS A 179 -3.55 8.05 13.35
N CYS A 180 -4.24 6.97 13.00
CA CYS A 180 -4.54 5.86 13.91
C CYS A 180 -3.95 4.56 13.38
N ALA A 181 -3.12 3.91 14.20
CA ALA A 181 -2.66 2.54 13.97
C ALA A 181 -3.61 1.55 14.64
N VAL A 182 -4.15 0.62 13.86
CA VAL A 182 -4.96 -0.50 14.32
C VAL A 182 -4.12 -1.76 14.22
N VAL A 183 -3.87 -2.41 15.35
CA VAL A 183 -2.87 -3.49 15.47
C VAL A 183 -3.50 -4.75 16.04
N ALA A 184 -3.25 -5.89 15.37
CA ALA A 184 -3.41 -7.22 15.96
C ALA A 184 -2.06 -7.70 16.49
N CYS A 185 -2.00 -8.14 17.74
CA CYS A 185 -0.75 -8.57 18.40
C CYS A 185 -0.61 -10.10 18.38
N ARG A 186 0.64 -10.60 18.35
CA ARG A 186 0.95 -12.04 18.45
C ARG A 186 0.83 -12.60 19.87
N GLY A 187 0.55 -11.73 20.84
CA GLY A 187 0.50 -12.04 22.27
C GLY A 187 0.04 -10.81 23.03
N GLU A 188 0.83 -10.37 24.01
CA GLU A 188 0.50 -9.18 24.82
C GLU A 188 0.25 -7.92 23.96
N PRO A 189 -0.72 -7.07 24.36
CA PRO A 189 -1.00 -5.82 23.66
C PRO A 189 0.22 -4.89 23.62
N LEU A 190 0.53 -4.37 22.43
CA LEU A 190 1.57 -3.35 22.24
C LEU A 190 1.18 -2.04 22.94
N ALA A 191 2.09 -1.46 23.72
CA ALA A 191 1.86 -0.16 24.33
C ALA A 191 2.08 0.99 23.32
N PHE A 192 1.31 2.07 23.45
CA PHE A 192 1.44 3.25 22.58
C PHE A 192 2.87 3.84 22.57
N ALA A 193 3.48 3.96 23.75
CA ALA A 193 4.84 4.50 23.89
C ALA A 193 5.89 3.60 23.20
N GLU A 194 5.67 2.27 23.22
CA GLU A 194 6.55 1.30 22.55
C GLU A 194 6.44 1.41 21.03
N MET A 195 5.21 1.50 20.51
CA MET A 195 4.94 1.76 19.09
C MET A 195 5.63 3.04 18.61
N ALA A 196 5.42 4.16 19.30
CA ALA A 196 5.99 5.44 18.94
C ALA A 196 7.54 5.42 18.98
N ALA A 197 8.13 4.81 19.99
CA ALA A 197 9.57 4.66 20.11
C ALA A 197 10.16 3.76 19.01
N PHE A 198 9.46 2.70 18.62
CA PHE A 198 9.87 1.83 17.53
C PHE A 198 9.89 2.58 16.19
N LEU A 199 8.80 3.28 15.85
CA LEU A 199 8.70 4.06 14.61
C LEU A 199 9.77 5.15 14.53
N ALA A 200 10.03 5.84 15.65
CA ALA A 200 11.11 6.83 15.72
C ALA A 200 12.50 6.21 15.48
N ARG A 201 12.79 5.04 16.08
CA ARG A 201 14.05 4.31 15.83
C ARG A 201 14.17 3.83 14.39
N ALA A 202 13.06 3.52 13.74
CA ALA A 202 13.03 3.13 12.32
C ALA A 202 13.22 4.33 11.36
N GLY A 203 13.40 5.55 11.88
CA GLY A 203 13.65 6.75 11.08
C GLY A 203 12.40 7.41 10.52
N LEU A 204 11.20 7.02 10.96
CA LEU A 204 9.97 7.68 10.55
C LEU A 204 9.94 9.11 11.08
N ALA A 205 9.60 10.08 10.22
CA ALA A 205 9.48 11.47 10.62
C ALA A 205 8.43 11.64 11.74
N ARG A 206 8.74 12.45 12.76
CA ARG A 206 7.94 12.56 13.99
C ARG A 206 6.46 12.85 13.73
N GLN A 207 6.17 13.68 12.74
CA GLN A 207 4.81 14.07 12.35
C GLN A 207 3.99 12.95 11.70
N LYS A 208 4.64 11.89 11.20
CA LYS A 208 4.00 10.72 10.60
C LYS A 208 3.70 9.62 11.63
N ILE A 209 4.21 9.74 12.86
CA ILE A 209 3.96 8.77 13.93
C ILE A 209 2.47 8.86 14.33
N PRO A 210 1.72 7.74 14.34
CA PRO A 210 0.32 7.72 14.73
C PRO A 210 0.08 8.31 16.12
N GLU A 211 -0.96 9.13 16.26
CA GLU A 211 -1.38 9.71 17.54
C GLU A 211 -2.36 8.82 18.30
N GLN A 212 -2.89 7.79 17.66
CA GLN A 212 -3.80 6.82 18.25
C GLN A 212 -3.33 5.39 17.93
N LEU A 213 -3.43 4.52 18.92
CA LEU A 213 -3.21 3.07 18.79
C LEU A 213 -4.45 2.35 19.28
N GLU A 214 -5.03 1.50 18.43
CA GLU A 214 -6.15 0.64 18.76
C GLU A 214 -5.74 -0.82 18.60
N ILE A 215 -6.05 -1.64 19.60
CA ILE A 215 -5.74 -3.07 19.59
C ILE A 215 -7.00 -3.84 19.20
N VAL A 216 -6.87 -4.71 18.20
CA VAL A 216 -7.96 -5.59 17.72
C VAL A 216 -7.53 -7.04 17.79
N ALA A 217 -8.51 -7.95 17.87
CA ALA A 217 -8.23 -9.38 17.76
C ALA A 217 -7.75 -9.76 16.35
N GLU A 218 -8.34 -9.15 15.33
CA GLU A 218 -7.99 -9.37 13.92
C GLU A 218 -8.26 -8.11 13.10
N VAL A 219 -7.43 -7.84 12.10
CA VAL A 219 -7.67 -6.76 11.13
C VAL A 219 -8.68 -7.25 10.08
N PRO A 220 -9.82 -6.56 9.88
CA PRO A 220 -10.90 -7.05 9.03
C PRO A 220 -10.48 -7.09 7.56
N ARG A 221 -10.81 -8.20 6.87
CA ARG A 221 -10.47 -8.45 5.47
C ARG A 221 -11.69 -8.92 4.68
N ASN A 222 -11.72 -8.59 3.38
CA ASN A 222 -12.74 -9.13 2.48
C ASN A 222 -12.38 -10.56 2.02
N ALA A 223 -13.26 -11.21 1.24
CA ALA A 223 -13.05 -12.56 0.73
C ALA A 223 -11.78 -12.73 -0.14
N ALA A 224 -11.26 -11.64 -0.71
CA ALA A 224 -10.00 -11.64 -1.45
C ALA A 224 -8.77 -11.35 -0.56
N GLY A 225 -8.93 -11.32 0.76
CA GLY A 225 -7.88 -11.06 1.74
C GLY A 225 -7.47 -9.60 1.88
N LYS A 226 -8.18 -8.64 1.24
CA LYS A 226 -7.83 -7.21 1.30
C LYS A 226 -8.38 -6.58 2.58
N ILE A 227 -7.57 -5.78 3.27
CA ILE A 227 -7.95 -5.03 4.48
C ILE A 227 -9.14 -4.11 4.17
N GLN A 228 -10.15 -4.14 5.04
CA GLN A 228 -11.33 -3.28 4.96
C GLN A 228 -11.18 -2.06 5.89
N LYS A 229 -10.32 -1.11 5.50
CA LYS A 229 -10.05 0.12 6.27
C LYS A 229 -11.31 0.93 6.57
N GLN A 230 -12.35 0.83 5.73
CA GLN A 230 -13.62 1.51 5.96
C GLN A 230 -14.32 1.03 7.23
N LEU A 231 -14.34 -0.28 7.50
CA LEU A 231 -14.92 -0.83 8.72
C LEU A 231 -14.17 -0.35 9.97
N LEU A 232 -12.85 -0.25 9.87
CA LEU A 232 -12.02 0.30 10.94
C LEU A 232 -12.30 1.78 11.17
N ARG A 233 -12.42 2.59 10.10
CA ARG A 233 -12.82 4.00 10.23
C ARG A 233 -14.18 4.14 10.89
N GLU A 234 -15.16 3.33 10.51
CA GLU A 234 -16.50 3.33 11.13
C GLU A 234 -16.44 2.96 12.62
N GLN A 235 -15.65 1.94 12.97
CA GLN A 235 -15.49 1.47 14.35
C GLN A 235 -14.78 2.48 15.27
N PHE A 236 -13.79 3.20 14.73
CA PHE A 236 -12.89 4.05 15.53
C PHE A 236 -13.14 5.55 15.36
N SER A 237 -14.03 5.97 14.46
CA SER A 237 -14.42 7.38 14.34
C SER A 237 -15.16 7.87 15.58
N PRO A 238 -14.77 9.02 16.16
CA PRO A 238 -15.47 9.62 17.28
C PRO A 238 -16.86 10.09 16.81
N GLY A 239 -17.89 9.29 17.13
CA GLY A 239 -19.28 9.52 16.71
C GLY A 239 -20.10 8.24 16.51
N LEU A 240 -19.47 7.10 16.21
CA LEU A 240 -20.12 5.78 16.14
C LEU A 240 -19.99 4.95 17.42
N ARG A 241 -19.13 5.35 18.35
CA ARG A 241 -19.05 4.77 19.71
C ARG A 241 -20.15 5.34 20.62
N ALA A 242 -21.41 5.23 20.19
CA ALA A 242 -22.59 5.42 21.03
C ALA A 242 -23.84 4.88 20.30
N ARG A 243 -24.04 3.56 20.35
CA ARG A 243 -25.34 2.89 20.53
C ARG A 243 -25.12 1.41 20.78
#